data_AF-A0A7C7AFW2-F1
#
_entry.id   AF-A0A7C7AFW2-F1
#
_cell.length_a   1.000
_cell.length_b   1.000
_cell.length_c   1.000
_cell.angle_alpha   90.00
_cell.angle_beta   90.00
_cell.angle_gamma   90.00
#
_symmetry.space_group_name_H-M   'P 1'
#
loop_
_entity.id
_entity.type
_entity.pdbx_description
1 polymer ?
#
loop_
_entity_poly.entity_id
_entity_poly.type
_entity_poly.pdbx_seq_one_letter_code
_entity_poly.pdbx_strand_id
1 'polypeptide(L)'
;YISIALVGIGSWYSEITSNLHLEGKFPQEDVNWLQKNGVVGDIFNHMVDIKGNIIDGTLSDRLMTIDLELCRKIKYVIAVAGGAYKSHAILGAIRSGLVDALVTDSYTAKKILEIIEEEK
;
A
#
# COMPACT_ATOMS: atom_id res chain seq x y z
N TYR A 1 -22.44 6.80 4.25
CA TYR A 1 -21.19 7.49 4.64
C TYR A 1 -20.41 6.58 5.58
N ILE A 2 -19.12 6.37 5.32
CA ILE A 2 -18.23 5.60 6.20
C ILE A 2 -17.54 6.59 7.14
N SER A 3 -17.73 6.43 8.44
CA SER A 3 -17.13 7.33 9.43
C SER A 3 -15.73 6.88 9.86
N ILE A 4 -15.50 5.58 9.95
CA ILE A 4 -14.20 5.01 10.32
C ILE A 4 -13.94 3.81 9.42
N ALA A 5 -12.71 3.70 8.91
CA ALA A 5 -12.23 2.50 8.22
C ALA A 5 -11.03 1.92 8.95
N LEU A 6 -11.03 0.59 9.11
CA LEU A 6 -9.89 -0.19 9.57
C LEU A 6 -9.37 -1.00 8.39
N VAL A 7 -8.13 -0.77 7.99
CA VAL A 7 -7.56 -1.35 6.77
C VAL A 7 -6.19 -1.97 6.99
N GLY A 8 -5.87 -2.97 6.16
CA GLY A 8 -4.50 -3.44 6.01
C GLY A 8 -3.75 -2.65 4.92
N ILE A 9 -2.44 -2.86 4.84
CA ILE A 9 -1.58 -2.40 3.75
C ILE A 9 -0.93 -3.62 3.11
N GLY A 10 -1.15 -3.78 1.81
CA GLY A 10 -0.48 -4.78 0.97
C GLY A 10 0.90 -4.30 0.55
N SER A 11 1.86 -5.22 0.41
CA SER A 11 3.22 -4.92 -0.04
C SER A 11 3.53 -5.66 -1.32
N TRP A 12 4.10 -4.94 -2.27
CA TRP A 12 4.58 -5.44 -3.55
C TRP A 12 6.10 -5.18 -3.72
N TYR A 13 6.76 -4.68 -2.67
CA TYR A 13 8.16 -4.24 -2.67
C TYR A 13 9.15 -5.34 -2.23
N SER A 14 10.32 -5.36 -2.88
CA SER A 14 11.51 -6.24 -2.68
C SER A 14 11.32 -7.74 -2.86
N GLU A 15 10.20 -8.31 -2.45
CA GLU A 15 9.80 -9.68 -2.71
C GLU A 15 8.27 -9.68 -2.77
N ILE A 16 7.68 -10.29 -3.80
CA ILE A 16 6.23 -10.37 -3.93
C ILE A 16 5.73 -11.44 -2.96
N THR A 17 5.72 -11.07 -1.69
CA THR A 17 5.35 -11.92 -0.56
C THR A 17 3.86 -11.90 -0.30
N SER A 18 3.07 -11.28 -1.19
CA SER A 18 1.62 -11.33 -1.09
C SER A 18 1.17 -12.79 -1.21
N ASN A 19 0.23 -13.20 -0.35
CA ASN A 19 -0.32 -14.55 -0.40
C ASN A 19 -0.88 -14.89 -1.80
N LEU A 20 -1.36 -13.88 -2.54
CA LEU A 20 -1.82 -14.02 -3.91
C LEU A 20 -0.73 -14.49 -4.88
N HIS A 21 0.50 -13.98 -4.71
CA HIS A 21 1.64 -14.42 -5.51
C HIS A 21 2.14 -15.80 -5.06
N LEU A 22 2.24 -16.03 -3.74
CA LEU A 22 2.73 -17.29 -3.19
C LEU A 22 1.83 -18.49 -3.56
N GLU A 23 0.53 -18.26 -3.75
CA GLU A 23 -0.41 -19.29 -4.20
C GLU A 23 -0.44 -19.50 -5.73
N GLY A 24 0.41 -18.80 -6.50
CA GLY A 24 0.45 -18.88 -7.96
C GLY A 24 -0.81 -18.36 -8.67
N LYS A 25 -1.64 -17.60 -7.95
CA LYS A 25 -2.93 -17.08 -8.44
C LYS A 25 -2.81 -15.70 -9.11
N PHE A 26 -1.63 -15.09 -9.02
CA PHE A 26 -1.37 -13.77 -9.59
C PHE A 26 -0.54 -13.89 -10.88
N PRO A 27 -1.08 -13.46 -12.04
CA PRO A 27 -0.37 -13.55 -13.31
C PRO A 27 0.99 -12.85 -13.28
N GLN A 28 2.01 -13.46 -13.90
CA GLN A 28 3.36 -12.88 -13.98
C GLN A 28 3.36 -11.54 -14.73
N GLU A 29 2.44 -11.33 -15.67
CA GLU A 29 2.26 -10.05 -16.35
C GLU A 29 1.89 -8.91 -15.39
N ASP A 30 1.05 -9.20 -14.39
CA ASP A 30 0.61 -8.21 -13.40
C ASP A 30 1.74 -7.89 -12.42
N VAL A 31 2.50 -8.90 -12.03
CA VAL A 31 3.76 -8.72 -11.31
C VAL A 31 4.70 -7.76 -12.06
N ASN A 32 4.93 -8.02 -13.34
CA ASN A 32 5.82 -7.20 -14.16
C ASN A 32 5.28 -5.78 -14.29
N TRP A 33 3.96 -5.62 -14.41
CA TRP A 33 3.31 -4.31 -14.45
C TRP A 33 3.52 -3.54 -13.14
N LEU A 34 3.31 -4.17 -11.99
CA LEU A 34 3.54 -3.55 -10.67
C LEU A 34 4.98 -3.06 -10.52
N GLN A 35 5.96 -3.91 -10.85
CA GLN A 35 7.38 -3.58 -10.78
C GLN A 35 7.76 -2.44 -11.73
N LYS A 36 7.31 -2.51 -12.99
CA LYS A 36 7.60 -1.50 -14.01
C LYS A 36 7.07 -0.12 -13.62
N ASN A 37 5.92 -0.06 -12.96
CA ASN A 37 5.32 1.20 -12.53
C ASN A 37 5.81 1.67 -11.15
N GLY A 38 6.72 0.93 -10.50
CA GLY A 38 7.26 1.32 -9.20
C GLY A 38 6.26 1.23 -8.06
N VAL A 39 5.24 0.37 -8.19
CA VAL A 39 4.26 0.11 -7.13
C VAL A 39 4.99 -0.55 -5.96
N VAL A 40 4.86 0.04 -4.78
CA VAL A 40 5.46 -0.50 -3.55
C VAL A 40 4.44 -1.23 -2.68
N GLY A 41 3.15 -0.89 -2.83
CA GLY A 41 2.08 -1.41 -1.99
C GLY A 41 0.70 -1.06 -2.51
N ASP A 42 -0.31 -1.38 -1.71
CA ASP A 42 -1.68 -0.93 -1.92
C ASP A 42 -2.38 -0.61 -0.59
N ILE A 43 -3.36 0.30 -0.67
CA ILE A 43 -4.30 0.62 0.40
C ILE A 43 -5.69 0.70 -0.20
N PHE A 44 -6.68 0.03 0.41
CA PHE A 44 -7.99 -0.18 -0.21
C PHE A 44 -7.89 -0.81 -1.62
N ASN A 45 -6.87 -1.65 -1.90
CA ASN A 45 -6.53 -2.16 -3.22
C ASN A 45 -6.21 -1.08 -4.29
N HIS A 46 -6.01 0.17 -3.89
CA HIS A 46 -5.44 1.20 -4.76
C HIS A 46 -3.91 1.12 -4.69
N MET A 47 -3.28 0.87 -5.84
CA MET A 47 -1.84 0.71 -5.94
C MET A 47 -1.15 2.04 -5.66
N VAL A 48 -0.07 2.01 -4.90
CA VAL A 48 0.64 3.22 -4.47
C VAL A 48 2.14 3.09 -4.69
N ASP A 49 2.77 4.19 -5.13
CA ASP A 49 4.23 4.30 -5.21
C ASP A 49 4.84 4.81 -3.88
N ILE A 50 6.17 4.82 -3.80
CA ILE A 50 6.88 5.27 -2.59
C ILE A 50 6.67 6.77 -2.27
N LYS A 51 6.22 7.55 -3.24
CA LYS A 51 5.93 8.99 -3.09
C LYS A 51 4.48 9.23 -2.67
N GLY A 52 3.65 8.20 -2.62
CA GLY A 52 2.23 8.28 -2.27
C GLY A 52 1.31 8.54 -3.45
N ASN A 53 1.80 8.49 -4.69
CA ASN A 53 0.93 8.62 -5.85
C ASN A 53 0.14 7.32 -6.05
N ILE A 54 -1.15 7.46 -6.31
CA ILE A 54 -1.99 6.33 -6.72
C ILE A 54 -1.70 6.04 -8.19
N ILE A 55 -1.44 4.77 -8.50
CA ILE A 55 -1.11 4.29 -9.85
C ILE A 55 -2.29 3.48 -10.37
N ASP A 56 -2.96 4.06 -11.37
CA ASP A 56 -4.02 3.37 -12.11
C ASP A 56 -3.47 2.66 -13.35
N GLY A 57 -4.17 1.61 -13.79
CA GLY A 57 -3.96 0.94 -15.06
C GLY A 57 -4.70 -0.39 -15.17
N THR A 58 -4.21 -1.27 -16.04
CA THR A 58 -4.88 -2.53 -16.39
C THR A 58 -5.15 -3.45 -15.21
N LEU A 59 -4.36 -3.35 -14.14
CA LEU A 59 -4.61 -4.10 -12.91
C LEU A 59 -5.75 -3.48 -12.09
N SER A 60 -5.74 -2.17 -11.86
CA SER A 60 -6.81 -1.50 -11.09
C SER A 60 -8.17 -1.58 -11.79
N ASP A 61 -8.20 -1.56 -13.13
CA ASP A 61 -9.44 -1.69 -13.93
C ASP A 61 -10.19 -3.01 -13.70
N ARG A 62 -9.49 -4.04 -13.24
CA ARG A 62 -10.07 -5.38 -12.98
C ARG A 62 -10.42 -5.60 -11.51
N LEU A 63 -10.10 -4.64 -10.63
CA LEU A 63 -10.35 -4.75 -9.19
C LEU A 63 -11.69 -4.12 -8.82
N MET A 64 -12.59 -4.91 -8.24
CA MET A 64 -13.76 -4.38 -7.56
C MET A 64 -13.34 -3.87 -6.18
N THR A 65 -13.10 -2.57 -6.06
CA THR A 65 -12.75 -1.92 -4.80
C THR A 65 -13.57 -0.66 -4.56
N ILE A 66 -13.47 -0.13 -3.35
CA ILE A 66 -14.08 1.16 -2.98
C ILE A 66 -13.48 2.28 -3.85
N ASP A 67 -14.33 3.17 -4.35
CA ASP A 67 -13.89 4.33 -5.12
C ASP A 67 -12.89 5.17 -4.32
N LEU A 68 -11.79 5.57 -4.96
CA LEU A 68 -10.75 6.42 -4.38
C LEU A 68 -11.33 7.73 -3.83
N GLU A 69 -12.30 8.32 -4.53
CA GLU A 69 -12.97 9.55 -4.09
C GLU A 69 -13.82 9.34 -2.85
N LEU A 70 -14.31 8.12 -2.62
CA LEU A 70 -14.98 7.77 -1.38
C LEU A 70 -13.97 7.53 -0.26
N CYS A 71 -12.84 6.87 -0.54
CA CYS A 71 -11.75 6.69 0.41
C CYS A 71 -11.28 8.02 0.99
N ARG A 72 -11.06 9.03 0.14
CA ARG A 72 -10.64 10.38 0.54
C ARG A 72 -11.65 11.12 1.43
N LYS A 73 -12.92 10.68 1.44
CA LYS A 73 -14.01 11.28 2.24
C LYS A 73 -14.25 10.55 3.56
N ILE A 74 -13.56 9.44 3.82
CA ILE A 74 -13.66 8.72 5.09
C ILE A 74 -13.09 9.63 6.17
N LYS A 75 -13.83 9.81 7.27
CA LYS A 75 -13.46 10.76 8.31
C LYS A 75 -12.20 10.34 9.08
N TYR A 76 -12.02 9.03 9.29
CA TYR A 76 -10.85 8.46 9.96
C TYR A 76 -10.48 7.10 9.38
N VAL A 77 -9.28 6.99 8.81
CA VAL A 77 -8.68 5.75 8.33
C VAL A 77 -7.56 5.31 9.26
N ILE A 78 -7.75 4.15 9.89
CA ILE A 78 -6.77 3.49 10.73
C ILE A 78 -6.17 2.34 9.93
N ALA A 79 -4.92 2.48 9.53
CA ALA A 79 -4.17 1.42 8.89
C ALA A 79 -3.49 0.54 9.95
N VAL A 80 -3.60 -0.78 9.81
CA VAL A 80 -2.91 -1.76 10.66
C VAL A 80 -2.01 -2.61 9.78
N ALA A 81 -0.70 -2.41 9.91
CA ALA A 81 0.28 -3.13 9.10
C ALA A 81 1.62 -3.22 9.84
N GLY A 82 2.32 -4.34 9.69
CA GLY A 82 3.62 -4.60 10.30
C GLY A 82 4.47 -5.57 9.49
N GLY A 83 5.75 -5.66 9.86
CA GLY A 83 6.82 -6.32 9.12
C GLY A 83 7.67 -5.34 8.31
N ALA A 84 9.00 -5.34 8.50
CA ALA A 84 9.92 -4.43 7.81
C ALA A 84 9.92 -4.58 6.28
N TYR A 85 9.55 -5.76 5.77
CA TYR A 85 9.36 -5.99 4.32
C TYR A 85 8.20 -5.16 3.74
N LYS A 86 7.33 -4.59 4.59
CA LYS A 86 6.25 -3.68 4.20
C LYS A 86 6.61 -2.20 4.38
N SER A 87 7.79 -1.84 4.88
CA SER A 87 8.09 -0.44 5.24
C SER A 87 7.91 0.55 4.08
N HIS A 88 8.28 0.14 2.85
CA HIS A 88 8.07 0.96 1.65
C HIS A 88 6.58 1.12 1.30
N ALA A 89 5.81 0.02 1.36
CA ALA A 89 4.37 0.04 1.15
C ALA A 89 3.64 0.93 2.16
N ILE A 90 4.00 0.79 3.44
CA ILE A 90 3.42 1.57 4.54
C ILE A 90 3.75 3.05 4.36
N LEU A 91 5.01 3.38 4.03
CA LEU A 91 5.41 4.76 3.78
C LEU A 91 4.68 5.37 2.57
N GLY A 92 4.55 4.63 1.47
CA GLY A 92 3.75 5.05 0.31
C GLY A 92 2.29 5.31 0.68
N ALA A 93 1.66 4.40 1.41
CA ALA A 93 0.28 4.55 1.87
C ALA A 93 0.10 5.78 2.78
N ILE A 94 1.02 6.04 3.72
CA ILE A 94 1.01 7.26 4.55
C ILE A 94 1.13 8.51 3.67
N ARG A 95 2.10 8.53 2.74
CA ARG A 95 2.35 9.68 1.85
C ARG A 95 1.18 9.98 0.92
N SER A 96 0.34 8.98 0.60
CA SER A 96 -0.85 9.16 -0.23
C SER A 96 -1.92 10.06 0.42
N GLY A 97 -1.81 10.31 1.74
CA GLY A 97 -2.78 11.07 2.51
C GLY A 97 -4.10 10.33 2.76
N LEU A 98 -4.18 9.03 2.45
CA LEU A 98 -5.35 8.19 2.72
C LEU A 98 -5.38 7.59 4.13
N VAL A 99 -4.32 7.76 4.93
CA VAL A 99 -4.17 7.19 6.27
C VAL A 99 -4.10 8.32 7.29
N ASP A 100 -5.00 8.29 8.29
CA ASP A 100 -4.98 9.23 9.40
C ASP A 100 -4.17 8.70 10.59
N ALA A 101 -4.18 7.39 10.80
CA ALA A 101 -3.46 6.73 11.89
C ALA A 101 -2.86 5.39 11.44
N LEU A 102 -1.65 5.09 11.91
CA LEU A 102 -0.99 3.79 11.71
C LEU A 102 -0.85 3.06 13.04
N VAL A 103 -1.23 1.78 13.05
CA VAL A 103 -0.85 0.80 14.07
C VAL A 103 0.17 -0.15 13.46
N THR A 104 1.37 -0.19 14.03
CA THR A 104 2.49 -1.01 13.56
C THR A 104 3.39 -1.46 14.72
N ASP A 105 4.33 -2.36 14.44
CA ASP A 105 5.35 -2.78 15.40
C ASP A 105 6.59 -1.86 15.38
N SER A 106 7.38 -1.90 16.46
CA SER A 106 8.53 -1.01 16.65
C SER A 106 9.63 -1.20 15.60
N TYR A 107 9.81 -2.43 15.09
CA TYR A 107 10.82 -2.73 14.09
C TYR A 107 10.44 -2.11 12.74
N THR A 108 9.18 -2.24 12.34
CA THR A 108 8.64 -1.62 11.13
C THR A 108 8.67 -0.10 11.21
N ALA A 109 8.27 0.48 12.35
CA ALA A 109 8.34 1.92 12.58
C ALA A 109 9.77 2.46 12.44
N LYS A 110 10.76 1.79 13.04
CA LYS A 110 12.17 2.18 12.92
C LYS A 110 12.64 2.14 11.46
N LYS A 111 12.29 1.09 10.71
CA LYS A 111 12.69 0.97 9.30
C LYS A 111 12.07 2.06 8.42
N ILE A 112 10.83 2.47 8.70
CA ILE A 112 10.19 3.60 8.01
C ILE A 112 10.96 4.91 8.29
N LEU A 113 11.38 5.16 9.53
CA LEU A 113 12.18 6.34 9.88
C LEU A 113 13.54 6.35 9.18
N GLU A 114 14.24 5.20 9.11
CA GLU A 114 15.50 5.07 8.38
C GLU A 114 15.35 5.47 6.90
N ILE A 115 14.30 4.99 6.22
CA ILE A 115 14.03 5.34 4.82
C ILE A 115 13.83 6.86 4.66
N ILE A 116 13.08 7.49 5.58
CA ILE A 116 12.85 8.94 5.56
C ILE A 116 14.15 9.74 5.80
N GLU A 117 15.05 9.22 6.64
CA GLU A 117 16.34 9.86 6.90
C GLU A 117 17.31 9.74 5.71
N GLU A 118 17.30 8.61 5.01
CA GLU A 118 18.11 8.38 3.81
C GLU A 118 17.70 9.27 2.61
N GLU A 119 16.47 9.78 2.59
CA GLU A 119 15.98 10.70 1.54
C GLU A 119 16.40 12.17 1.74
N LYS A 120 16.96 12.54 2.91
CA LYS A 120 17.42 13.90 3.23
C LYS A 120 18.82 14.18 2.70
#